data_AF-A0A972H2U0-F1
#
_entry.id   AF-A0A972H2U0-F1
#
_cell.length_a   1.000
_cell.length_b   1.000
_cell.length_c   1.000
_cell.angle_alpha   90.00
_cell.angle_beta   90.00
_cell.angle_gamma   90.00
#
_symmetry.space_group_name_H-M   'P 1'
#
loop_
_entity.id
_entity.type
_entity.pdbx_description
1 polymer ?
#
loop_
_entity_poly.entity_id
_entity_poly.type
_entity_poly.pdbx_seq_one_letter_code
_entity_poly.pdbx_strand_id
1 'polypeptide(L)'
;MIPFLPITKGRHKAMNNPVIRGLQNVNLDIRDMALARGAEPITYNGPGCEGLSPTEDIWYTEQILFKNPPADFARKIIEYAVVHVLKKMDRAIMLNAELPERALQPVELEAFLELLCHKYGSNT
;
A
#
# COMPACT_ATOMS: atom_id res chain seq x y z
N MET A 1 -6.82 -25.53 -8.33
CA MET A 1 -6.64 -24.08 -8.12
C MET A 1 -6.85 -23.83 -6.64
N ILE A 2 -5.80 -23.46 -5.90
CA ILE A 2 -5.92 -23.17 -4.46
C ILE A 2 -6.59 -21.81 -4.34
N PRO A 3 -7.71 -21.67 -3.60
CA PRO A 3 -8.38 -20.39 -3.47
C PRO A 3 -7.43 -19.36 -2.83
N PHE A 4 -7.33 -18.17 -3.42
CA PHE A 4 -6.59 -17.05 -2.86
C PHE A 4 -7.29 -16.61 -1.57
N LEU A 5 -6.79 -17.09 -0.43
CA LEU A 5 -7.27 -16.66 0.87
C LEU A 5 -6.50 -15.38 1.23
N PRO A 6 -7.18 -14.25 1.44
CA PRO A 6 -6.52 -13.02 1.84
C PRO A 6 -5.68 -13.29 3.10
N ILE A 7 -4.44 -12.81 3.12
CA ILE A 7 -3.52 -12.84 4.29
C ILE A 7 -4.21 -12.34 5.58
N THR A 8 -5.23 -11.54 5.36
CA THR A 8 -5.98 -10.76 6.33
C THR A 8 -7.25 -11.51 6.83
N LYS A 9 -7.64 -12.63 6.21
CA LYS A 9 -8.86 -13.40 6.55
C LYS A 9 -8.86 -13.87 8.02
N GLY A 10 -9.95 -13.60 8.73
CA GLY A 10 -10.14 -14.01 10.13
C GLY A 10 -9.30 -13.24 11.16
N ARG A 11 -8.48 -12.27 10.73
CA ARG A 11 -7.54 -11.53 11.59
C ARG A 11 -7.96 -10.08 11.86
N HIS A 12 -9.19 -9.71 11.49
CA HIS A 12 -9.74 -8.37 11.70
C HIS A 12 -10.77 -8.37 12.80
N LYS A 13 -10.70 -7.36 13.68
CA LYS A 13 -11.87 -6.95 14.47
C LYS A 13 -12.92 -6.37 13.52
N ALA A 14 -14.20 -6.53 13.84
CA ALA A 14 -15.29 -5.93 13.08
C ALA A 14 -14.97 -4.45 12.75
N MET A 15 -15.13 -4.06 11.49
CA MET A 15 -14.87 -2.71 10.95
C MET A 15 -13.41 -2.22 10.87
N ASN A 16 -12.39 -3.08 11.09
CA ASN A 16 -10.98 -2.69 10.91
C ASN A 16 -10.36 -3.41 9.71
N ASN A 17 -10.44 -2.84 8.51
CA ASN A 17 -9.65 -3.31 7.38
C ASN A 17 -8.21 -2.74 7.48
N PRO A 18 -7.20 -3.54 7.81
CA PRO A 18 -5.83 -3.08 8.01
C PRO A 18 -5.17 -2.58 6.73
N VAL A 19 -5.67 -2.99 5.57
CA VAL A 19 -5.20 -2.50 4.26
C VAL A 19 -5.63 -1.04 4.10
N ILE A 20 -6.90 -0.74 4.33
CA ILE A 20 -7.44 0.62 4.23
C ILE A 20 -6.76 1.53 5.25
N ARG A 21 -6.64 1.09 6.51
CA ARG A 21 -5.94 1.86 7.54
C ARG A 21 -4.44 2.04 7.23
N GLY A 22 -3.80 1.02 6.67
CA GLY A 22 -2.43 1.07 6.18
C GLY A 22 -2.27 2.14 5.10
N LEU A 23 -3.15 2.13 4.10
CA LEU A 23 -3.18 3.11 3.01
C LEU A 23 -3.37 4.55 3.53
N GLN A 24 -4.34 4.77 4.42
CA GLN A 24 -4.58 6.09 5.02
C GLN A 24 -3.38 6.62 5.80
N ASN A 25 -2.72 5.76 6.59
CA ASN A 25 -1.52 6.15 7.33
C ASN A 25 -0.33 6.42 6.39
N VAL A 26 -0.15 5.62 5.33
CA VAL A 26 0.91 5.84 4.35
C VAL A 26 0.66 7.13 3.57
N ASN A 27 -0.60 7.46 3.27
CA ASN A 27 -0.97 8.75 2.66
C ASN A 27 -0.49 9.92 3.53
N LEU A 28 -0.80 9.90 4.83
CA LEU A 28 -0.37 10.93 5.77
C LEU A 28 1.16 11.04 5.83
N ASP A 29 1.87 9.91 5.92
CA ASP A 29 3.34 9.90 5.93
C ASP A 29 3.92 10.53 4.65
N ILE A 30 3.35 10.22 3.47
CA ILE A 30 3.79 10.78 2.19
C ILE A 30 3.57 12.30 2.14
N ARG A 31 2.44 12.79 2.66
CA ARG A 31 2.15 14.22 2.74
C ARG A 31 3.14 14.94 3.66
N ASP A 32 3.46 14.35 4.81
CA ASP A 32 4.47 14.87 5.72
C ASP A 32 5.85 14.93 5.05
N MET A 33 6.25 13.85 4.36
CA MET A 33 7.47 13.81 3.54
C MET A 33 7.50 14.90 2.45
N ALA A 34 6.35 15.19 1.83
CA ALA A 34 6.25 16.24 0.81
C ALA A 34 6.51 17.62 1.43
N LEU A 35 5.80 17.93 2.52
CA LEU A 35 5.90 19.20 3.24
C LEU A 35 7.33 19.42 3.76
N ALA A 36 7.95 18.40 4.35
CA ALA A 36 9.32 18.45 4.86
C ALA A 36 10.36 18.75 3.77
N ARG A 37 10.01 18.54 2.49
CA ARG A 37 10.89 18.78 1.33
C ARG A 37 10.46 19.98 0.48
N GLY A 38 9.58 20.82 1.01
CA GLY A 38 9.13 22.06 0.34
C GLY A 38 8.13 21.84 -0.80
N ALA A 39 7.56 20.63 -0.92
CA ALA A 39 6.47 20.36 -1.84
C ALA A 39 5.11 20.65 -1.18
N GLU A 40 4.10 20.97 -1.99
CA GLU A 40 2.75 21.22 -1.50
C GLU A 40 1.82 20.07 -1.92
N PRO A 41 1.40 19.19 -0.98
CA PRO A 41 0.44 18.14 -1.27
C PRO A 41 -0.98 18.70 -1.31
N ILE A 42 -1.73 18.36 -2.36
CA ILE A 42 -3.11 18.79 -2.57
C ILE A 42 -3.96 17.55 -2.80
N THR A 43 -5.07 17.43 -2.05
CA THR A 43 -6.07 16.40 -2.35
C THR A 43 -6.70 16.73 -3.70
N TYR A 44 -6.59 15.81 -4.66
CA TYR A 44 -7.10 15.99 -6.01
C TYR A 44 -8.27 15.03 -6.24
N ASN A 45 -9.35 15.51 -6.82
CA ASN A 45 -10.56 14.73 -7.12
C ASN A 45 -10.89 14.79 -8.62
N GLY A 46 -9.87 14.85 -9.48
CA GLY A 46 -10.08 14.91 -10.93
C GLY A 46 -10.10 13.53 -11.59
N PRO A 47 -10.16 13.49 -12.94
CA PRO A 47 -10.00 12.24 -13.67
C PRO A 47 -8.66 11.63 -13.24
N GLY A 48 -8.69 10.37 -12.79
CA GLY A 48 -7.51 9.67 -12.32
C GLY A 48 -6.44 9.54 -13.42
N CYS A 49 -5.26 9.06 -13.06
CA CYS A 49 -4.25 8.72 -14.06
C CYS A 49 -4.84 7.72 -15.05
N GLU A 50 -5.03 8.14 -16.31
CA GLU A 50 -5.46 7.25 -17.39
C GLU A 50 -4.36 6.21 -17.63
N GLY A 51 -4.73 4.91 -17.58
CA GLY A 51 -3.82 3.83 -17.96
C GLY A 51 -3.98 2.51 -17.21
N LEU A 52 -4.52 2.53 -15.98
CA LEU A 52 -4.74 1.33 -15.16
C LEU A 52 -5.95 1.50 -14.23
N SER A 53 -7.10 1.91 -14.77
CA SER A 53 -8.33 1.89 -13.98
C SER A 53 -8.70 0.43 -13.70
N PRO A 54 -8.79 -0.01 -12.42
CA PRO A 54 -9.21 -1.36 -12.10
C PRO A 54 -10.63 -1.62 -12.62
N THR A 55 -10.92 -2.87 -12.96
CA THR A 55 -12.19 -3.30 -13.55
C THR A 55 -13.36 -3.40 -12.55
N GLU A 56 -13.15 -3.20 -11.24
CA GLU A 56 -14.19 -3.43 -10.22
C GLU A 56 -14.17 -2.46 -9.01
N ASP A 57 -15.37 -2.17 -8.47
CA ASP A 57 -15.75 -1.19 -7.41
C ASP A 57 -15.13 -1.40 -6.01
N ILE A 58 -14.21 -2.35 -5.84
CA ILE A 58 -13.78 -2.83 -4.50
C ILE A 58 -12.45 -2.22 -4.02
N TRP A 59 -11.80 -1.40 -4.84
CA TRP A 59 -10.50 -0.80 -4.53
C TRP A 59 -10.65 0.58 -3.88
N TYR A 60 -9.91 0.80 -2.78
CA TYR A 60 -9.78 2.12 -2.17
C TYR A 60 -8.68 2.91 -2.87
N THR A 61 -9.04 4.04 -3.46
CA THR A 61 -8.11 4.90 -4.21
C THR A 61 -8.18 6.32 -3.69
N GLU A 62 -7.02 6.93 -3.44
CA GLU A 62 -6.88 8.33 -3.10
C GLU A 62 -5.87 8.98 -4.04
N GLN A 63 -6.16 10.21 -4.48
CA GLN A 63 -5.28 10.94 -5.38
C GLN A 63 -4.68 12.15 -4.67
N ILE A 64 -3.38 12.33 -4.83
CA ILE A 64 -2.63 13.44 -4.27
C ILE A 64 -1.83 14.08 -5.40
N LEU A 65 -2.00 15.39 -5.56
CA LEU A 65 -1.18 16.20 -6.45
C LEU A 65 -0.08 16.87 -5.62
N PHE A 66 1.18 16.73 -6.04
CA PHE A 66 2.30 17.42 -5.41
C PHE A 66 2.76 18.57 -6.29
N LYS A 67 2.67 19.81 -5.79
CA LYS A 67 3.30 20.96 -6.46
C LYS A 67 4.73 21.13 -5.99
N ASN A 68 5.58 21.57 -6.92
CA ASN A 68 7.01 21.78 -6.70
C ASN A 68 7.74 20.58 -6.06
N PRO A 69 7.48 19.32 -6.50
CA PRO A 69 8.16 18.19 -5.92
C PRO A 69 9.65 18.22 -6.27
N PRO A 70 10.55 17.84 -5.34
CA PRO A 70 11.94 17.57 -5.68
C PRO A 70 12.04 16.56 -6.84
N ALA A 71 13.08 16.67 -7.67
CA ALA A 71 13.23 15.82 -8.86
C ALA A 71 13.22 14.30 -8.57
N ASP A 72 13.67 13.89 -7.38
CA ASP A 72 13.72 12.50 -6.94
C ASP A 72 12.50 12.04 -6.13
N PHE A 73 11.50 12.92 -5.94
CA PHE A 73 10.43 12.71 -4.98
C PHE A 73 9.48 11.58 -5.40
N ALA A 74 9.12 11.52 -6.69
CA ALA A 74 8.24 10.47 -7.20
C ALA A 74 8.80 9.07 -6.94
N ARG A 75 10.09 8.84 -7.27
CA ARG A 75 10.76 7.56 -7.01
C ARG A 75 10.78 7.22 -5.52
N LYS A 76 11.09 8.20 -4.67
CA LYS A 76 11.12 8.01 -3.20
C LYS A 76 9.74 7.67 -2.63
N ILE A 77 8.67 8.30 -3.12
CA ILE A 77 7.31 7.99 -2.68
C ILE A 77 6.96 6.55 -3.06
N ILE A 78 7.24 6.13 -4.30
CA ILE A 78 6.94 4.76 -4.75
C ILE A 78 7.68 3.74 -3.89
N GLU A 79 8.99 3.95 -3.67
CA GLU A 79 9.80 3.09 -2.82
C GLU A 79 9.28 3.02 -1.37
N TYR A 80 8.93 4.19 -0.81
CA TYR A 80 8.42 4.29 0.56
C TYR A 80 7.05 3.61 0.69
N ALA A 81 6.10 3.94 -0.19
CA ALA A 81 4.70 3.56 -0.09
C ALA A 81 4.52 2.04 -0.14
N VAL A 82 5.14 1.37 -1.12
CA VAL A 82 5.01 -0.09 -1.29
C VAL A 82 5.47 -0.82 -0.03
N VAL A 83 6.65 -0.49 0.48
CA VAL A 83 7.23 -1.13 1.67
C VAL A 83 6.41 -0.81 2.93
N HIS A 84 6.01 0.45 3.12
CA HIS A 84 5.33 0.88 4.34
C HIS A 84 3.88 0.39 4.42
N VAL A 85 3.19 0.22 3.29
CA VAL A 85 1.88 -0.44 3.28
C VAL A 85 2.02 -1.86 3.81
N LEU A 86 3.00 -2.64 3.31
CA LEU A 86 3.25 -4.00 3.79
C LEU A 86 3.61 -4.04 5.28
N LYS A 87 4.52 -3.17 5.74
CA LYS A 87 4.94 -3.09 7.15
C LYS A 87 3.77 -2.71 8.07
N LYS A 88 2.93 -1.75 7.68
CA LYS A 88 1.76 -1.36 8.47
C LYS A 88 0.69 -2.45 8.45
N MET A 89 0.50 -3.14 7.32
CA MET A 89 -0.42 -4.28 7.22
C MET A 89 0.02 -5.41 8.14
N ASP A 90 1.27 -5.89 8.03
CA ASP A 90 1.83 -6.97 8.86
C ASP A 90 1.66 -6.69 10.36
N ARG A 91 1.99 -5.47 10.79
CA ARG A 91 1.80 -5.03 12.18
C ARG A 91 0.33 -5.09 12.61
N ALA A 92 -0.59 -4.71 11.73
CA ALA A 92 -2.01 -4.68 12.05
C ALA A 92 -2.63 -6.09 12.13
N ILE A 93 -2.13 -7.06 11.35
CA ILE A 93 -2.57 -8.46 11.39
C ILE A 93 -1.66 -9.36 12.24
N MET A 94 -0.64 -8.77 12.88
CA MET A 94 0.31 -9.41 13.79
C MET A 94 1.00 -10.65 13.19
N LEU A 95 1.34 -10.57 11.91
CA LEU A 95 1.97 -11.69 11.20
C LEU A 95 3.45 -11.86 11.57
N ASN A 96 4.15 -10.75 11.86
CA ASN A 96 5.58 -10.73 12.12
C ASN A 96 6.38 -11.41 10.99
N ALA A 97 5.98 -11.16 9.74
CA ALA A 97 6.66 -11.67 8.58
C ALA A 97 7.96 -10.90 8.30
N GLU A 98 8.91 -11.57 7.66
CA GLU A 98 10.09 -10.91 7.11
C GLU A 98 9.67 -10.12 5.86
N LEU A 99 9.67 -8.79 5.98
CA LEU A 99 9.27 -7.88 4.92
C LEU A 99 10.49 -7.26 4.23
N PRO A 100 10.38 -6.93 2.93
CA PRO A 100 11.49 -6.33 2.21
C PRO A 100 11.80 -4.92 2.75
N GLU A 101 13.09 -4.56 2.77
CA GLU A 101 13.55 -3.23 3.17
C GLU A 101 13.51 -2.20 2.03
N ARG A 102 13.31 -2.66 0.79
CA ARG A 102 13.20 -1.84 -0.41
C ARG A 102 12.03 -2.31 -1.25
N ALA A 103 11.47 -1.43 -2.08
CA ALA A 103 10.44 -1.83 -3.01
C ALA A 103 10.99 -2.86 -4.00
N LEU A 104 10.29 -4.00 -4.10
CA LEU A 104 10.56 -5.05 -5.07
C LEU A 104 10.07 -4.61 -6.45
N GLN A 105 10.61 -5.20 -7.51
CA GLN A 105 10.02 -5.01 -8.85
C GLN A 105 8.61 -5.61 -8.89
N PRO A 106 7.71 -5.15 -9.78
CA PRO A 106 6.31 -5.59 -9.78
C PRO A 106 6.12 -7.11 -9.76
N VAL A 107 6.88 -7.84 -10.59
CA VAL A 107 6.82 -9.32 -10.67
C VAL A 107 7.32 -9.99 -9.40
N GLU A 108 8.38 -9.44 -8.79
CA GLU A 108 8.93 -9.95 -7.53
C GLU A 108 8.00 -9.66 -6.35
N LEU A 109 7.33 -8.50 -6.36
CA LEU A 109 6.34 -8.12 -5.37
C LEU A 109 5.12 -9.05 -5.43
N GLU A 110 4.63 -9.35 -6.64
CA GLU A 110 3.53 -10.29 -6.84
C GLU A 110 3.88 -11.68 -6.27
N ALA A 111 5.03 -12.23 -6.67
CA ALA A 111 5.51 -13.52 -6.15
C ALA A 111 5.70 -13.51 -4.62
N PHE A 112 6.18 -12.41 -4.05
CA PHE A 112 6.31 -12.25 -2.60
C PHE A 112 4.95 -12.25 -1.90
N LEU A 113 3.96 -11.53 -2.43
CA LEU A 113 2.60 -11.50 -1.89
C LEU A 113 1.93 -12.88 -1.97
N GLU A 114 2.11 -13.60 -3.07
CA GLU A 114 1.63 -14.98 -3.22
C GLU A 114 2.26 -15.90 -2.17
N LEU A 115 3.56 -15.77 -1.91
CA LEU A 115 4.25 -16.54 -0.88
C LEU A 115 3.71 -16.24 0.52
N LEU A 116 3.43 -14.97 0.84
CA LEU A 116 2.78 -14.60 2.10
C LEU A 116 1.36 -15.19 2.19
N CYS A 117 0.56 -15.12 1.13
CA CYS A 117 -0.75 -15.74 1.06
C CYS A 117 -0.68 -17.25 1.27
N HIS A 118 0.28 -17.93 0.64
CA HIS A 118 0.42 -19.37 0.77
C HIS A 118 0.82 -19.76 2.20
N LYS A 119 1.81 -19.05 2.77
CA LYS A 119 2.35 -19.31 4.11
C LYS A 119 1.33 -19.02 5.21
N TYR A 120 0.57 -17.94 5.08
CA TYR A 120 -0.24 -17.41 6.18
C TYR A 120 -1.75 -17.40 5.93
N GLY A 121 -2.20 -17.65 4.71
CA GLY A 121 -3.61 -17.64 4.31
C GLY A 121 -4.35 -18.96 4.57
N SER A 122 -3.66 -20.03 4.96
CA SER A 122 -4.27 -21.32 5.29
C SER A 122 -4.69 -21.39 6.76
N ASN A 123 -5.94 -21.80 7.01
CA ASN A 123 -6.64 -21.78 8.32
C ASN A 123 -5.84 -22.35 9.51
N THR A 124 -5.74 -21.56 10.58
CA THR A 124 -6.39 -21.96 11.85
C THR A 124 -7.84 -21.56 11.79
#